data_AF-A0A846D459-F1
#
_entry.id   AF-A0A846D459-F1
#
_cell.length_a   1.000
_cell.length_b   1.000
_cell.length_c   1.000
_cell.angle_alpha   90.00
_cell.angle_beta   90.00
_cell.angle_gamma   90.00
#
_symmetry.space_group_name_H-M   'P 1'
#
loop_
_entity.id
_entity.type
_entity.pdbx_description
1 polymer ?
#
loop_
_entity_poly.entity_id
_entity_poly.type
_entity_poly.pdbx_seq_one_letter_code
_entity_poly.pdbx_strand_id
1 'polypeptide(L)'
;MDGTNLDQSNPIQSEPADSPWEMRGAGDFDGDEQKDIIWRNTDTGDVGFWLMEGFEFKSGASSTQVSDLNWEIRGTGDFDSDGEEDILWRNTNTGENAVWLMNGTELDQGVLITRQSNGENLLLPEDGLWEMQGAGDLDNDGDADILWRNTQNQEIYYWRMDGTEYVESVFIDSAPISGDWEIRGTMDFDDNGFDDILLRNGSDGQNGIWLMNETGLQQAVATESLTGDEWQSYV
;
A
#
# COMPACT_ATOMS: atom_id res chain seq x y z
N MET A 1 -9.55 -24.55 9.02
CA MET A 1 -8.66 -24.30 10.16
C MET A 1 -9.46 -23.48 11.16
N ASP A 2 -9.61 -23.95 12.39
CA ASP A 2 -10.22 -23.20 13.49
C ASP A 2 -9.13 -22.33 14.13
N GLY A 3 -9.16 -21.04 13.80
CA GLY A 3 -8.10 -20.06 14.03
C GLY A 3 -7.78 -19.73 15.50
N THR A 4 -7.47 -20.73 16.32
CA THR A 4 -7.06 -20.56 17.72
C THR A 4 -5.71 -21.23 18.03
N ASN A 5 -4.90 -21.51 17.01
CA ASN A 5 -3.53 -21.98 17.20
C ASN A 5 -2.67 -21.47 16.05
N LEU A 6 -2.03 -20.32 16.28
CA LEU A 6 -0.87 -19.92 15.48
C LEU A 6 0.23 -20.93 15.81
N ASP A 7 0.47 -21.85 14.87
CA ASP A 7 1.58 -22.79 14.91
C ASP A 7 2.87 -22.03 15.22
N GLN A 8 3.74 -22.60 16.05
CA GLN A 8 5.04 -22.03 16.38
C GLN A 8 5.96 -22.14 15.17
N SER A 9 5.66 -21.38 14.12
CA SER A 9 6.53 -21.24 12.97
C SER A 9 7.84 -20.60 13.45
N ASN A 10 8.95 -21.12 12.91
CA ASN A 10 10.28 -20.58 13.11
C ASN A 10 10.22 -19.04 13.08
N PRO A 11 10.77 -18.32 14.08
CA PRO A 11 10.87 -16.89 13.96
C PRO A 11 11.60 -16.58 12.65
N ILE A 12 10.97 -15.79 11.78
CA ILE A 12 11.68 -15.10 10.69
C ILE A 12 12.90 -14.50 11.37
N GLN A 13 14.09 -14.88 10.89
CA GLN A 13 15.35 -14.51 11.51
C GLN A 13 15.30 -13.02 11.79
N SER A 14 15.37 -12.62 13.07
CA SER A 14 15.29 -11.21 13.42
C SER A 14 16.41 -10.49 12.69
N GLU A 15 16.07 -9.61 11.76
CA GLU A 15 17.02 -8.69 11.16
C GLU A 15 17.77 -7.97 12.29
N PRO A 16 19.09 -7.72 12.16
CA PRO A 16 19.81 -6.91 13.14
C PRO A 16 19.04 -5.62 13.38
N ALA A 17 19.01 -5.13 14.63
CA ALA A 17 18.27 -3.92 15.01
C ALA A 17 18.65 -2.65 14.20
N ASP A 18 19.73 -2.71 13.42
CA ASP A 18 20.24 -1.64 12.55
C ASP A 18 20.20 -2.02 11.05
N SER A 19 19.30 -2.92 10.63
CA SER A 19 19.14 -3.24 9.20
C SER A 19 18.56 -2.03 8.46
N PRO A 20 19.20 -1.54 7.38
CA PRO A 20 18.66 -0.43 6.58
C PRO A 20 17.48 -0.86 5.69
N TRP A 21 17.06 -2.12 5.73
CA TRP A 21 15.93 -2.63 4.95
C TRP A 21 14.61 -2.39 5.66
N GLU A 22 13.72 -1.65 5.00
CA GLU A 22 12.35 -1.41 5.46
C GLU A 22 11.38 -2.12 4.52
N MET A 23 10.41 -2.85 5.10
CA MET A 23 9.25 -3.36 4.36
C MET A 23 8.45 -2.16 3.85
N ARG A 24 8.07 -2.18 2.56
CA ARG A 24 7.34 -1.08 1.93
C ARG A 24 5.94 -1.46 1.44
N GLY A 25 5.64 -2.75 1.31
CA GLY A 25 4.34 -3.21 0.86
C GLY A 25 4.31 -4.73 0.71
N ALA A 26 3.16 -5.22 0.29
CA ALA A 26 2.93 -6.61 -0.09
C ALA A 26 2.02 -6.63 -1.33
N GLY A 27 2.24 -7.59 -2.22
CA GLY A 27 1.62 -7.67 -3.54
C GLY A 27 2.03 -8.97 -4.23
N ASP A 28 1.25 -9.50 -5.17
CA ASP A 28 1.65 -10.62 -6.02
C ASP A 28 2.61 -10.13 -7.11
N PHE A 29 3.91 -10.16 -6.80
CA PHE A 29 4.94 -9.64 -7.69
C PHE A 29 5.47 -10.71 -8.66
N ASP A 30 5.02 -11.97 -8.58
CA ASP A 30 5.45 -13.03 -9.51
C ASP A 30 4.28 -13.76 -10.22
N GLY A 31 3.06 -13.26 -10.05
CA GLY A 31 1.85 -13.70 -10.74
C GLY A 31 1.38 -15.09 -10.33
N ASP A 32 1.73 -15.53 -9.12
CA ASP A 32 1.41 -16.87 -8.61
C ASP A 32 0.15 -16.94 -7.72
N GLU A 33 -0.61 -15.84 -7.70
CA GLU A 33 -1.82 -15.57 -6.91
C GLU A 33 -1.56 -15.51 -5.39
N GLN A 34 -0.30 -15.34 -4.98
CA GLN A 34 0.09 -15.21 -3.57
C GLN A 34 0.84 -13.90 -3.34
N LYS A 35 0.58 -13.27 -2.19
CA LYS A 35 1.21 -11.99 -1.86
C LYS A 35 2.67 -12.20 -1.42
N ASP A 36 3.57 -11.52 -2.11
CA ASP A 36 4.98 -11.35 -1.81
C ASP A 36 5.22 -10.08 -0.98
N ILE A 37 6.48 -9.82 -0.62
CA ILE A 37 6.87 -8.65 0.18
C ILE A 37 7.94 -7.83 -0.56
N ILE A 38 7.72 -6.52 -0.68
CA ILE A 38 8.71 -5.58 -1.19
C ILE A 38 9.45 -4.86 -0.06
N TRP A 39 10.76 -4.73 -0.23
CA TRP A 39 11.69 -4.11 0.69
C TRP A 39 12.47 -2.99 0.01
N ARG A 40 12.81 -1.96 0.78
CA ARG A 40 13.69 -0.88 0.34
C ARG A 40 14.83 -0.66 1.32
N ASN A 41 16.05 -0.65 0.82
CA ASN A 41 17.21 -0.24 1.59
C ASN A 41 17.28 1.29 1.68
N THR A 42 17.22 1.85 2.88
CA THR A 42 17.19 3.31 3.12
C THR A 42 18.57 3.98 3.03
N ASP A 43 19.66 3.21 3.04
CA ASP A 43 21.02 3.74 2.87
C ASP A 43 21.46 3.77 1.40
N THR A 44 21.08 2.75 0.62
CA THR A 44 21.55 2.56 -0.76
C THR A 44 20.47 2.82 -1.81
N GLY A 45 19.20 2.69 -1.43
CA GLY A 45 18.08 2.76 -2.35
C GLY A 45 17.83 1.46 -3.13
N ASP A 46 18.47 0.35 -2.74
CA ASP A 46 18.19 -0.98 -3.33
C ASP A 46 16.73 -1.40 -3.08
N VAL A 47 16.12 -2.01 -4.10
CA VAL A 47 14.76 -2.58 -4.06
C VAL A 47 14.88 -4.11 -4.10
N GLY A 48 14.32 -4.78 -3.11
CA GLY A 48 14.36 -6.22 -2.96
C GLY A 48 12.97 -6.81 -2.73
N PHE A 49 12.83 -8.10 -3.03
CA PHE A 49 11.58 -8.84 -2.87
C PHE A 49 11.84 -10.10 -2.09
N TRP A 50 10.92 -10.45 -1.22
CA TRP A 50 10.76 -11.81 -0.74
C TRP A 50 9.56 -12.39 -1.46
N LEU A 51 9.85 -13.32 -2.36
CA LEU A 51 8.83 -14.15 -2.98
C LEU A 51 8.37 -15.19 -1.96
N MET A 52 7.07 -15.40 -1.87
CA MET A 52 6.40 -16.19 -0.83
C MET A 52 5.69 -17.39 -1.46
N GLU A 53 5.43 -18.41 -0.65
CA GLU A 53 4.50 -19.50 -0.96
C GLU A 53 3.61 -19.67 0.27
N GLY A 54 2.44 -19.03 0.24
CA GLY A 54 1.54 -18.86 1.37
C GLY A 54 2.19 -18.03 2.47
N PHE A 55 2.48 -18.67 3.61
CA PHE A 55 3.15 -18.02 4.74
C PHE A 55 4.65 -18.32 4.82
N GLU A 56 5.19 -19.04 3.83
CA GLU A 56 6.60 -19.46 3.80
C GLU A 56 7.41 -18.62 2.81
N PHE A 57 8.66 -18.34 3.17
CA PHE A 57 9.62 -17.72 2.25
C PHE A 57 10.02 -18.72 1.15
N LYS A 58 9.81 -18.34 -0.11
CA LYS A 58 10.17 -19.13 -1.31
C LYS A 58 11.56 -18.74 -1.81
N SER A 59 11.78 -17.46 -2.11
CA SER A 59 13.08 -16.97 -2.58
C SER A 59 13.22 -15.45 -2.47
N GLY A 60 14.45 -14.94 -2.66
CA GLY A 60 14.71 -13.50 -2.72
C GLY A 60 15.02 -13.05 -4.14
N ALA A 61 14.56 -11.85 -4.50
CA ALA A 61 14.87 -11.19 -5.77
C ALA A 61 15.21 -9.71 -5.57
N SER A 62 15.70 -9.05 -6.60
CA SER A 62 16.10 -7.64 -6.57
C SER A 62 15.74 -6.96 -7.89
N SER A 63 15.28 -5.70 -7.80
CA SER A 63 15.02 -4.87 -8.98
C SER A 63 16.08 -3.78 -9.16
N THR A 64 15.82 -2.87 -10.09
CA THR A 64 16.62 -1.68 -10.35
C THR A 64 16.75 -0.83 -9.08
N GLN A 65 17.98 -0.44 -8.75
CA GLN A 65 18.26 0.46 -7.63
C GLN A 65 17.78 1.88 -7.94
N VAL A 66 17.13 2.52 -6.97
CA VAL A 66 16.81 3.96 -7.00
C VAL A 66 17.69 4.67 -5.98
N SER A 67 18.85 5.14 -6.43
CA SER A 67 19.86 5.75 -5.55
C SER A 67 19.49 7.15 -5.03
N ASP A 68 18.51 7.81 -5.64
CA ASP A 68 17.90 9.02 -5.07
C ASP A 68 16.94 8.62 -3.95
N LEU A 69 17.40 8.77 -2.70
CA LEU A 69 16.67 8.41 -1.50
C LEU A 69 15.44 9.29 -1.22
N ASN A 70 15.26 10.40 -1.95
CA ASN A 70 14.02 11.19 -1.85
C ASN A 70 12.84 10.43 -2.47
N TRP A 71 13.09 9.51 -3.40
CA TRP A 71 12.06 8.62 -3.93
C TRP A 71 11.79 7.50 -2.91
N GLU A 72 10.59 7.51 -2.36
CA GLU A 72 10.10 6.51 -1.42
C GLU A 72 9.00 5.66 -2.08
N ILE A 73 8.99 4.36 -1.77
CA ILE A 73 7.88 3.48 -2.13
C ILE A 73 6.75 3.77 -1.14
N ARG A 74 5.56 4.07 -1.66
CA ARG A 74 4.39 4.48 -0.89
C ARG A 74 3.21 3.51 -0.98
N GLY A 75 3.25 2.60 -1.94
CA GLY A 75 2.20 1.61 -2.12
C GLY A 75 2.57 0.65 -3.24
N THR A 76 1.71 -0.35 -3.39
CA THR A 76 1.76 -1.40 -4.41
C THR A 76 0.33 -1.61 -4.90
N GLY A 77 0.16 -2.01 -6.15
CA GLY A 77 -1.14 -2.24 -6.77
C GLY A 77 -0.96 -2.48 -8.26
N ASP A 78 -1.87 -3.19 -8.91
CA ASP A 78 -1.84 -3.45 -10.36
C ASP A 78 -2.32 -2.21 -11.12
N PHE A 79 -1.42 -1.41 -11.70
CA PHE A 79 -1.76 -0.17 -12.42
C PHE A 79 -1.87 -0.39 -13.93
N ASP A 80 -1.81 -1.61 -14.46
CA ASP A 80 -2.03 -1.86 -15.89
C ASP A 80 -2.89 -3.09 -16.21
N SER A 81 -3.56 -3.63 -15.18
CA SER A 81 -4.49 -4.75 -15.23
C SER A 81 -3.87 -6.04 -15.80
N ASP A 82 -2.56 -6.26 -15.59
CA ASP A 82 -1.87 -7.45 -16.08
C ASP A 82 -1.89 -8.64 -15.09
N GLY A 83 -2.35 -8.41 -13.87
CA GLY A 83 -2.48 -9.38 -12.79
C GLY A 83 -1.26 -9.49 -11.88
N GLU A 84 -0.23 -8.67 -12.09
CA GLU A 84 0.94 -8.54 -11.22
C GLU A 84 0.98 -7.17 -10.55
N GLU A 85 1.60 -7.06 -9.37
CA GLU A 85 1.66 -5.79 -8.66
C GLU A 85 2.76 -4.85 -9.14
N ASP A 86 2.40 -3.60 -9.35
CA ASP A 86 3.31 -2.50 -9.62
C ASP A 86 3.71 -1.75 -8.35
N ILE A 87 4.62 -0.78 -8.50
CA ILE A 87 5.15 0.01 -7.38
C ILE A 87 4.80 1.48 -7.53
N LEU A 88 4.13 2.02 -6.51
CA LEU A 88 3.85 3.45 -6.39
C LEU A 88 4.99 4.16 -5.65
N TRP A 89 5.54 5.18 -6.30
CA TRP A 89 6.65 5.99 -5.84
C TRP A 89 6.25 7.43 -5.60
N ARG A 90 6.87 8.05 -4.58
CA ARG A 90 6.76 9.49 -4.34
C ARG A 90 8.11 10.09 -4.00
N ASN A 91 8.45 11.19 -4.66
CA ASN A 91 9.60 12.01 -4.30
C ASN A 91 9.23 12.99 -3.18
N THR A 92 9.84 12.84 -2.00
CA THR A 92 9.53 13.68 -0.83
C THR A 92 10.11 15.09 -0.92
N ASN A 93 11.08 15.33 -1.80
CA ASN A 93 11.68 16.64 -2.01
C ASN A 93 10.94 17.46 -3.09
N THR A 94 10.49 16.83 -4.18
CA THR A 94 9.79 17.52 -5.29
C THR A 94 8.28 17.40 -5.20
N GLY A 95 7.75 16.38 -4.52
CA GLY A 95 6.32 16.06 -4.49
C GLY A 95 5.83 15.27 -5.71
N GLU A 96 6.73 14.90 -6.63
CA GLU A 96 6.41 14.09 -7.82
C GLU A 96 5.98 12.68 -7.42
N ASN A 97 5.06 12.11 -8.18
CA ASN A 97 4.58 10.73 -8.02
C ASN A 97 4.88 9.97 -9.30
N ALA A 98 5.22 8.69 -9.18
CA ALA A 98 5.53 7.82 -10.30
C ALA A 98 5.00 6.41 -10.04
N VAL A 99 4.68 5.69 -11.10
CA VAL A 99 4.43 4.26 -11.08
C VAL A 99 5.60 3.57 -11.76
N TRP A 100 6.05 2.47 -11.19
CA TRP A 100 6.88 1.49 -11.87
C TRP A 100 6.01 0.34 -12.27
N LEU A 101 5.73 0.23 -13.57
CA LEU A 101 5.12 -0.95 -14.17
C LEU A 101 6.15 -2.09 -14.14
N MET A 102 5.75 -3.20 -13.57
CA MET A 102 6.59 -4.33 -13.26
C MET A 102 6.36 -5.48 -14.25
N ASN A 103 7.32 -6.40 -14.31
CA ASN A 103 7.18 -7.68 -14.99
C ASN A 103 7.93 -8.70 -14.13
N GLY A 104 7.18 -9.38 -13.30
CA GLY A 104 7.66 -9.99 -12.10
C GLY A 104 8.37 -8.97 -11.21
N THR A 105 9.53 -9.37 -10.69
CA THR A 105 10.39 -8.48 -9.88
C THR A 105 11.27 -7.52 -10.68
N GLU A 106 11.15 -7.47 -12.01
CA GLU A 106 11.91 -6.57 -12.89
C GLU A 106 11.09 -5.33 -13.26
N LEU A 107 11.75 -4.16 -13.32
CA LEU A 107 11.13 -2.93 -13.82
C LEU A 107 10.97 -3.03 -15.34
N ASP A 108 9.73 -2.97 -15.84
CA ASP A 108 9.47 -2.82 -17.27
C ASP A 108 9.50 -1.33 -17.66
N GLN A 109 8.68 -0.51 -17.00
CA GLN A 109 8.57 0.91 -17.32
C GLN A 109 8.34 1.81 -16.09
N GLY A 110 9.12 2.89 -15.97
CA GLY A 110 8.84 3.96 -15.01
C GLY A 110 8.05 5.11 -15.64
N VAL A 111 6.89 5.46 -15.07
CA VAL A 111 6.00 6.51 -15.55
C VAL A 111 5.77 7.57 -14.48
N LEU A 112 5.99 8.85 -14.80
CA LEU A 112 5.57 9.95 -13.93
C LEU A 112 4.07 10.18 -14.06
N ILE A 113 3.37 10.30 -12.93
CA ILE A 113 1.94 10.59 -12.92
C ILE A 113 1.76 12.07 -13.28
N THR A 114 1.12 12.30 -14.44
CA THR A 114 0.83 13.63 -14.97
C THR A 114 -0.67 13.80 -15.18
N ARG A 115 -1.13 15.06 -15.27
CA ARG A 115 -2.54 15.33 -15.59
C ARG A 115 -2.79 15.16 -17.09
N GLN A 116 -3.94 14.57 -17.45
CA GLN A 116 -4.42 14.53 -18.83
C GLN A 116 -4.47 15.95 -19.43
N SER A 117 -3.57 16.23 -20.39
CA SER A 117 -3.58 17.26 -21.45
C SER A 117 -2.25 18.00 -21.69
N ASN A 118 -1.25 17.93 -20.81
CA ASN A 118 0.01 18.68 -21.01
C ASN A 118 1.30 18.00 -20.51
N GLY A 119 1.22 16.83 -19.88
CA GLY A 119 2.41 16.16 -19.33
C GLY A 119 3.06 16.94 -18.19
N GLU A 120 2.32 17.82 -17.52
CA GLU A 120 2.78 18.45 -16.29
C GLU A 120 2.58 17.49 -15.12
N ASN A 121 3.64 17.33 -14.32
CA ASN A 121 3.61 16.51 -13.11
C ASN A 121 2.53 17.03 -12.16
N LEU A 122 1.69 16.12 -11.67
CA LEU A 122 0.70 16.46 -10.65
C LEU A 122 1.44 16.64 -9.31
N LEU A 123 1.89 17.86 -9.05
CA LEU A 123 2.32 18.27 -7.73
C LEU A 123 1.06 18.40 -6.87
N LEU A 124 0.99 17.63 -5.79
CA LEU A 124 -0.03 17.86 -4.75
C LEU A 124 -0.02 19.32 -4.28
N PRO A 125 -1.09 19.77 -3.59
CA PRO A 125 -1.10 21.10 -3.00
C PRO A 125 0.17 21.34 -2.17
N GLU A 126 0.87 22.45 -2.45
CA GLU A 126 2.11 22.86 -1.78
C GLU A 126 1.99 23.01 -0.25
N ASP A 127 0.78 22.88 0.29
CA ASP A 127 0.47 23.03 1.71
C ASP A 127 0.98 21.88 2.58
N GLY A 128 1.38 20.74 1.98
CA GLY A 128 1.88 19.57 2.70
C GLY A 128 0.83 18.90 3.58
N LEU A 129 -0.47 19.17 3.34
CA LEU A 129 -1.56 18.62 4.12
C LEU A 129 -1.97 17.23 3.65
N TRP A 130 -1.64 16.85 2.41
CA TRP A 130 -2.03 15.56 1.82
C TRP A 130 -0.90 14.53 1.86
N GLU A 131 -1.17 13.42 2.53
CA GLU A 131 -0.30 12.26 2.66
C GLU A 131 -0.83 11.09 1.83
N MET A 132 0.04 10.48 1.04
CA MET A 132 -0.25 9.27 0.28
C MET A 132 -0.26 8.08 1.24
N GLN A 133 -1.34 7.30 1.23
CA GLN A 133 -1.56 6.23 2.20
C GLN A 133 -1.35 4.83 1.59
N GLY A 134 -1.48 4.69 0.27
CA GLY A 134 -1.34 3.40 -0.42
C GLY A 134 -1.95 3.45 -1.82
N ALA A 135 -2.06 2.28 -2.44
CA ALA A 135 -2.71 2.08 -3.72
C ALA A 135 -3.56 0.79 -3.72
N GLY A 136 -4.60 0.75 -4.53
CA GLY A 136 -5.51 -0.40 -4.68
C GLY A 136 -6.69 -0.05 -5.58
N ASP A 137 -7.39 -1.03 -6.14
CA ASP A 137 -8.52 -0.80 -7.05
C ASP A 137 -9.77 -0.39 -6.24
N LEU A 138 -9.95 0.92 -6.03
CA LEU A 138 -10.96 1.45 -5.12
C LEU A 138 -12.32 1.67 -5.80
N ASP A 139 -12.40 1.52 -7.12
CA ASP A 139 -13.61 1.72 -7.90
C ASP A 139 -13.97 0.62 -8.90
N ASN A 140 -13.21 -0.49 -8.87
CA ASN A 140 -13.43 -1.72 -9.62
C ASN A 140 -13.38 -1.49 -11.13
N ASP A 141 -12.44 -0.68 -11.59
CA ASP A 141 -12.14 -0.51 -13.01
C ASP A 141 -11.00 -1.42 -13.51
N GLY A 142 -10.32 -2.10 -12.58
CA GLY A 142 -9.22 -3.03 -12.82
C GLY A 142 -7.84 -2.43 -12.56
N ASP A 143 -7.72 -1.10 -12.54
CA ASP A 143 -6.46 -0.42 -12.29
C ASP A 143 -6.39 0.07 -10.83
N ALA A 144 -5.20 0.05 -10.25
CA ALA A 144 -4.99 0.54 -8.91
C ALA A 144 -5.15 2.07 -8.85
N ASP A 145 -5.94 2.51 -7.88
CA ASP A 145 -6.11 3.90 -7.50
C ASP A 145 -5.12 4.32 -6.41
N ILE A 146 -4.98 5.64 -6.19
CA ILE A 146 -4.08 6.15 -5.15
C ILE A 146 -4.86 6.75 -4.00
N LEU A 147 -4.67 6.23 -2.79
CA LEU A 147 -5.35 6.68 -1.59
C LEU A 147 -4.61 7.85 -0.91
N TRP A 148 -5.36 8.91 -0.60
CA TRP A 148 -4.88 10.16 -0.06
C TRP A 148 -5.63 10.54 1.22
N ARG A 149 -4.89 11.02 2.23
CA ARG A 149 -5.48 11.57 3.46
C ARG A 149 -4.98 12.98 3.73
N ASN A 150 -5.90 13.86 4.09
CA ASN A 150 -5.58 15.20 4.57
C ASN A 150 -5.33 15.18 6.08
N THR A 151 -4.16 15.61 6.51
CA THR A 151 -3.74 15.58 7.92
C THR A 151 -4.40 16.64 8.79
N GLN A 152 -4.93 17.70 8.19
CA GLN A 152 -5.57 18.80 8.93
C GLN A 152 -7.07 18.54 9.14
N ASN A 153 -7.81 18.24 8.09
CA ASN A 153 -9.26 18.08 8.14
C ASN A 153 -9.72 16.60 8.15
N GLN A 154 -8.78 15.65 8.03
CA GLN A 154 -9.04 14.20 8.08
C GLN A 154 -9.86 13.66 6.90
N GLU A 155 -10.03 14.45 5.83
CA GLU A 155 -10.68 13.99 4.61
C GLU A 155 -9.84 12.92 3.91
N ILE A 156 -10.52 11.94 3.32
CA ILE A 156 -9.91 10.91 2.49
C ILE A 156 -10.43 11.08 1.07
N TYR A 157 -9.51 11.05 0.12
CA TYR A 157 -9.80 10.97 -1.30
C TYR A 157 -9.01 9.80 -1.86
N TYR A 158 -9.47 9.27 -2.98
CA TYR A 158 -8.55 8.58 -3.88
C TYR A 158 -8.41 9.37 -5.18
N TRP A 159 -7.25 9.24 -5.80
CA TRP A 159 -7.12 9.58 -7.21
C TRP A 159 -7.60 8.39 -8.00
N ARG A 160 -8.68 8.57 -8.77
CA ARG A 160 -9.05 7.58 -9.77
C ARG A 160 -8.00 7.58 -10.86
N MET A 161 -7.45 6.42 -11.14
CA MET A 161 -6.44 6.21 -12.17
C MET A 161 -7.07 5.60 -13.44
N ASP A 162 -6.34 5.64 -14.55
CA ASP A 162 -6.61 4.91 -15.80
C ASP A 162 -5.22 4.49 -16.28
N GLY A 163 -4.86 3.29 -15.85
CA GLY A 163 -3.52 2.83 -15.57
C GLY A 163 -2.64 3.85 -14.83
N THR A 164 -1.63 4.40 -15.52
CA THR A 164 -0.68 5.37 -14.92
C THR A 164 -1.14 6.84 -15.02
N GLU A 165 -2.32 7.10 -15.59
CA GLU A 165 -2.86 8.45 -15.78
C GLU A 165 -3.80 8.86 -14.64
N TYR A 166 -3.60 10.07 -14.10
CA TYR A 166 -4.57 10.65 -13.17
C TYR A 166 -5.85 11.08 -13.92
N VAL A 167 -7.00 10.61 -13.45
CA VAL A 167 -8.30 10.98 -14.02
C VAL A 167 -8.99 12.06 -13.18
N GLU A 168 -9.32 11.75 -11.92
CA GLU A 168 -9.98 12.69 -11.01
C GLU A 168 -9.69 12.39 -9.54
N SER A 169 -10.01 13.34 -8.65
CA SER A 169 -9.96 13.12 -7.20
C SER A 169 -11.37 12.82 -6.72
N VAL A 170 -11.58 11.63 -6.17
CA VAL A 170 -12.87 11.17 -5.66
C VAL A 170 -12.87 11.25 -4.15
N PHE A 171 -13.84 11.96 -3.58
CA PHE A 171 -14.00 12.05 -2.13
C PHE A 171 -14.61 10.76 -1.57
N ILE A 172 -13.99 10.18 -0.55
CA ILE A 172 -14.56 9.06 0.20
C ILE A 172 -15.33 9.65 1.39
N ASP A 173 -16.66 9.75 1.27
CA ASP A 173 -17.53 10.34 2.30
C ASP A 173 -17.58 9.48 3.58
N SER A 174 -17.88 10.10 4.72
CA SER A 174 -18.12 9.43 6.02
C SER A 174 -16.96 8.62 6.61
N ALA A 175 -15.73 9.09 6.41
CA ALA A 175 -14.56 8.46 7.00
C ALA A 175 -14.68 8.22 8.52
N PRO A 176 -14.52 6.96 9.00
CA PRO A 176 -14.60 6.63 10.43
C PRO A 176 -13.41 7.18 11.21
N ILE A 177 -12.40 7.69 10.52
CA ILE A 177 -11.14 8.16 11.09
C ILE A 177 -11.26 9.58 11.66
N SER A 178 -11.87 9.68 12.84
CA SER A 178 -11.61 10.81 13.75
C SER A 178 -10.65 10.37 14.85
N GLY A 179 -9.73 11.25 15.24
CA GLY A 179 -8.76 10.95 16.29
C GLY A 179 -7.59 10.09 15.81
N ASP A 180 -7.29 9.02 16.55
CA ASP A 180 -6.02 8.29 16.46
C ASP A 180 -6.01 7.14 15.42
N TRP A 181 -6.97 7.10 14.50
CA TRP A 181 -7.01 6.06 13.47
C TRP A 181 -6.06 6.37 12.31
N GLU A 182 -5.37 5.34 11.85
CA GLU A 182 -4.37 5.36 10.79
C GLU A 182 -4.71 4.32 9.73
N ILE A 183 -4.53 4.65 8.45
CA ILE A 183 -4.65 3.69 7.35
C ILE A 183 -3.40 2.80 7.34
N ARG A 184 -3.60 1.51 7.13
CA ARG A 184 -2.55 0.49 7.17
C ARG A 184 -2.41 -0.31 5.87
N GLY A 185 -3.38 -0.22 4.97
CA GLY A 185 -3.32 -0.87 3.66
C GLY A 185 -4.68 -0.91 3.00
N THR A 186 -4.67 -1.44 1.79
CA THR A 186 -5.82 -1.62 0.89
C THR A 186 -5.84 -3.06 0.41
N MET A 187 -7.03 -3.68 0.35
CA MET A 187 -7.26 -5.06 -0.13
C MET A 187 -8.77 -5.34 -0.16
N ASP A 188 -9.26 -6.09 -1.13
CA ASP A 188 -10.63 -6.62 -1.15
C ASP A 188 -10.81 -7.69 -0.05
N PHE A 189 -11.38 -7.31 1.10
CA PHE A 189 -11.58 -8.21 2.24
C PHE A 189 -12.93 -8.95 2.20
N ASP A 190 -13.89 -8.50 1.37
CA ASP A 190 -15.22 -9.10 1.26
C ASP A 190 -15.54 -9.71 -0.13
N ASP A 191 -14.54 -9.80 -1.00
CA ASP A 191 -14.57 -10.37 -2.34
C ASP A 191 -15.60 -9.68 -3.26
N ASN A 192 -15.79 -8.37 -3.11
CA ASN A 192 -16.77 -7.59 -3.89
C ASN A 192 -16.17 -6.93 -5.14
N GLY A 193 -14.86 -7.06 -5.34
CA GLY A 193 -14.08 -6.49 -6.44
C GLY A 193 -13.63 -5.05 -6.21
N PHE A 194 -13.84 -4.48 -5.01
CA PHE A 194 -13.31 -3.19 -4.62
C PHE A 194 -12.31 -3.42 -3.49
N ASP A 195 -11.11 -2.86 -3.60
CA ASP A 195 -10.18 -2.86 -2.49
C ASP A 195 -10.75 -2.05 -1.32
N ASP A 196 -10.82 -2.67 -0.15
CA ASP A 196 -11.25 -2.02 1.08
C ASP A 196 -10.07 -1.43 1.84
N ILE A 197 -10.32 -0.61 2.87
CA ILE A 197 -9.28 0.07 3.63
C ILE A 197 -9.10 -0.56 5.01
N LEU A 198 -7.89 -1.04 5.31
CA LEU A 198 -7.49 -1.49 6.65
C LEU A 198 -7.08 -0.30 7.53
N LEU A 199 -7.65 -0.24 8.72
CA LEU A 199 -7.44 0.83 9.70
C LEU A 199 -6.90 0.27 11.01
N ARG A 200 -6.03 1.03 11.69
CA ARG A 200 -5.58 0.75 13.05
C ARG A 200 -5.69 1.99 13.92
N ASN A 201 -6.26 1.84 15.11
CA ASN A 201 -6.31 2.86 16.14
C ASN A 201 -4.98 2.89 16.92
N GLY A 202 -4.28 4.01 16.87
CA GLY A 202 -3.00 4.20 17.55
C GLY A 202 -3.09 4.28 19.08
N SER A 203 -4.26 4.58 19.63
CA SER A 203 -4.45 4.75 21.09
C SER A 203 -4.76 3.44 21.81
N ASP A 204 -5.53 2.54 21.19
CA ASP A 204 -5.96 1.28 21.82
C ASP A 204 -5.60 0.02 21.02
N GLY A 205 -5.01 0.18 19.83
CA GLY A 205 -4.58 -0.93 18.98
C GLY A 205 -5.72 -1.67 18.28
N GLN A 206 -6.97 -1.19 18.37
CA GLN A 206 -8.08 -1.77 17.62
C GLN A 206 -7.82 -1.68 16.12
N ASN A 207 -8.23 -2.72 15.38
CA ASN A 207 -8.23 -2.69 13.92
C ASN A 207 -9.66 -2.56 13.43
N GLY A 208 -9.82 -1.98 12.25
CA GLY A 208 -11.11 -1.85 11.58
C GLY A 208 -10.91 -2.03 10.09
N ILE A 209 -11.95 -2.49 9.40
CA ILE A 209 -11.98 -2.55 7.94
C ILE A 209 -13.09 -1.62 7.49
N TRP A 210 -12.78 -0.78 6.51
CA TRP A 210 -13.77 0.03 5.82
C TRP A 210 -13.99 -0.53 4.43
N LEU A 211 -15.16 -1.14 4.25
CA LEU A 211 -15.56 -1.78 3.01
C LEU A 211 -15.90 -0.74 1.91
N MET A 212 -15.33 -0.91 0.73
CA MET A 212 -15.55 -0.08 -0.45
C MET A 212 -16.62 -0.69 -1.36
N ASN A 213 -17.22 0.12 -2.25
CA ASN A 213 -18.13 -0.32 -3.31
C ASN A 213 -18.36 0.79 -4.36
N GLU A 214 -19.28 0.56 -5.31
CA GLU A 214 -19.66 1.49 -6.39
C GLU A 214 -20.01 2.93 -5.94
N THR A 215 -20.39 3.12 -4.68
CA THR A 215 -20.71 4.44 -4.11
C THR A 215 -19.70 4.95 -3.09
N GLY A 216 -18.60 4.21 -2.87
CA GLY A 216 -17.62 4.42 -1.81
C GLY A 216 -18.10 4.01 -0.41
N LEU A 217 -19.03 3.04 -0.30
CA LEU A 217 -19.83 2.85 0.94
C LEU A 217 -20.23 1.40 1.26
N GLN A 218 -19.48 0.69 2.10
CA GLN A 218 -20.13 -0.01 3.22
C GLN A 218 -19.44 0.28 4.56
N GLN A 219 -20.31 0.67 5.50
CA GLN A 219 -20.14 0.69 6.95
C GLN A 219 -18.83 0.09 7.46
N ALA A 220 -18.00 0.89 8.15
CA ALA A 220 -16.86 0.39 8.90
C ALA A 220 -17.33 -0.74 9.84
N VAL A 221 -16.91 -1.97 9.54
CA VAL A 221 -17.12 -3.10 10.44
C VAL A 221 -15.95 -3.07 11.40
N ALA A 222 -16.22 -2.60 12.62
CA ALA A 222 -15.26 -2.81 13.71
C ALA A 222 -15.12 -4.32 13.88
N THR A 223 -13.95 -4.85 13.56
CA THR A 223 -13.64 -6.23 13.88
C THR A 223 -13.48 -6.33 15.39
N GLU A 224 -13.82 -7.48 15.98
CA GLU A 224 -13.64 -7.63 17.43
C GLU A 224 -12.18 -7.38 17.78
N SER A 225 -11.94 -6.53 18.77
CA SER A 225 -10.61 -6.28 19.27
C SER A 225 -9.98 -7.60 19.69
N LEU A 226 -8.87 -8.00 19.07
CA LEU A 226 -7.99 -9.04 19.60
C LEU A 226 -7.28 -8.46 20.84
N THR A 227 -8.03 -8.14 21.90
CA THR A 227 -7.48 -7.78 23.20
C THR A 227 -7.15 -9.07 23.94
N GLY A 228 -5.96 -9.57 23.68
CA GLY A 228 -5.35 -10.65 24.46
C GLY A 228 -3.92 -10.26 24.80
N ASP A 229 -3.50 -10.54 26.03
CA ASP A 229 -2.12 -10.41 26.54
C ASP A 229 -1.09 -11.29 25.78
N GLU A 230 -1.38 -11.74 24.56
CA GLU A 230 -0.58 -12.70 23.79
C GLU A 230 0.47 -12.05 22.89
N TRP A 231 0.51 -10.73 22.79
CA TRP A 231 1.58 -9.99 22.11
C TRP A 231 2.42 -9.20 23.10
N GLN A 232 3.24 -9.90 23.89
CA GLN A 232 4.46 -9.28 24.41
C GLN A 232 5.56 -9.43 23.35
N SER A 233 5.92 -8.33 22.69
CA SER A 233 7.20 -8.25 21.97
C SER A 233 8.31 -8.50 23.00
N TYR A 234 8.91 -9.67 22.97
CA TYR A 234 10.18 -9.88 23.65
C TYR A 234 11.24 -9.14 22.84
N VAL A 235 11.72 -8.04 23.40
CA VAL A 235 12.96 -7.36 23.00
C VAL A 235 14.16 -8.27 23.24
#